data_AF-W1X5D3-F1
#
_entry.id   AF-W1X5D3-F1
#
_cell.length_a   1.000
_cell.length_b   1.000
_cell.length_c   1.000
_cell.angle_alpha   90.00
_cell.angle_beta   90.00
_cell.angle_gamma   90.00
#
_symmetry.space_group_name_H-M   'P 1'
#
loop_
_entity.id
_entity.type
_entity.pdbx_description
1 polymer ?
#
loop_
_entity_poly.entity_id
_entity_poly.type
_entity_poly.pdbx_seq_one_letter_code
_entity_poly.pdbx_strand_id
1 'polypeptide(L)' 'LLEASQQVRTHLRQALEAGYRHIDTANAYFNEVAVGEGGHEAIADGLVRREEVFITSKLFPQSYPYEQAVKDIDATLER' A
#
# COMPACT_ATOMS: atom_id res chain seq x y z
N LEU A 1 -15.90 1.05 7.27
CA LEU A 1 -14.79 0.19 6.77
C LEU A 1 -14.72 0.22 5.25
N LEU A 2 -15.75 -0.24 4.52
CA LEU A 2 -15.76 -0.20 3.04
C LEU A 2 -15.58 1.21 2.44
N GLU A 3 -16.24 2.22 3.03
CA GLU A 3 -16.13 3.61 2.57
C GLU A 3 -14.69 4.15 2.71
N ALA A 4 -14.01 3.85 3.81
CA ALA A 4 -12.63 4.26 4.03
C ALA A 4 -11.67 3.59 3.02
N SER A 5 -11.86 2.30 2.73
CA SER A 5 -11.10 1.60 1.69
C SER A 5 -11.31 2.23 0.30
N GLN A 6 -12.56 2.59 -0.03
CA GLN A 6 -12.86 3.26 -1.30
C GLN A 6 -12.26 4.66 -1.41
N GLN A 7 -12.22 5.40 -0.29
CA GLN A 7 -11.54 6.69 -0.22
C GLN A 7 -10.03 6.55 -0.45
N VAL A 8 -9.38 5.55 0.15
CA VAL A 8 -7.94 5.27 -0.07
C VAL A 8 -7.65 5.03 -1.54
N ARG A 9 -8.44 4.18 -2.23
CA ARG A 9 -8.26 3.93 -3.68
C ARG A 9 -8.46 5.18 -4.52
N THR A 10 -9.51 5.96 -4.23
CA THR A 10 -9.79 7.22 -4.92
C THR A 10 -8.63 8.22 -4.77
N HIS A 11 -8.18 8.47 -3.55
CA HIS A 11 -7.09 9.41 -3.28
C HIS A 11 -5.75 8.93 -3.83
N LEU A 12 -5.47 7.62 -3.76
CA LEU A 12 -4.26 7.04 -4.35
C LEU A 12 -4.23 7.27 -5.86
N ARG A 13 -5.33 7.00 -6.56
CA ARG A 13 -5.43 7.28 -8.00
C ARG A 13 -5.17 8.75 -8.31
N GLN A 14 -5.83 9.66 -7.60
CA GLN A 14 -5.65 11.11 -7.78
C GLN A 14 -4.20 11.53 -7.57
N ALA A 15 -3.51 10.96 -6.58
CA ALA A 15 -2.09 11.22 -6.34
C ALA A 15 -1.21 10.73 -7.51
N LEU A 16 -1.48 9.54 -8.04
CA LEU A 16 -0.75 9.01 -9.19
C LEU A 16 -0.98 9.84 -10.47
N GLU A 17 -2.22 10.28 -10.71
CA GLU A 17 -2.60 11.21 -11.79
C GLU A 17 -1.92 12.58 -11.63
N ALA A 18 -1.74 13.05 -10.40
CA ALA A 18 -0.99 14.27 -10.08
C ALA A 18 0.54 14.12 -10.18
N GLY A 19 1.04 12.92 -10.49
CA GLY A 19 2.47 12.66 -10.69
C GLY A 19 3.22 12.12 -9.48
N TYR A 20 2.55 11.85 -8.35
CA TYR A 20 3.20 11.20 -7.21
C TYR A 20 3.62 9.78 -7.58
N ARG A 21 4.80 9.38 -7.09
CA ARG A 21 5.38 8.05 -7.32
C ARG A 21 5.87 7.38 -6.04
N HIS A 22 5.91 8.11 -4.94
CA HIS A 22 6.24 7.56 -3.62
C HIS A 22 4.97 7.54 -2.76
N ILE A 23 4.55 6.33 -2.38
CA ILE A 23 3.40 6.07 -1.53
C ILE A 23 3.90 5.52 -0.19
N ASP A 24 3.40 6.08 0.89
CA ASP A 24 3.71 5.64 2.26
C ASP A 24 2.45 5.04 2.91
N THR A 25 2.61 3.86 3.50
CA THR A 25 1.62 3.17 4.31
C THR A 25 2.29 2.53 5.54
N ALA A 26 1.53 1.81 6.35
CA ALA A 26 2.00 1.02 7.47
C ALA A 26 0.95 -0.03 7.83
N ASN A 27 1.38 -1.16 8.40
CA ASN A 27 0.47 -2.16 8.96
C ASN A 27 -0.54 -1.54 9.95
N ALA A 28 -0.07 -0.60 10.78
CA ALA A 28 -0.88 0.09 11.78
C ALA A 28 -1.94 1.06 11.21
N TYR A 29 -1.90 1.37 9.90
CA TYR A 29 -2.91 2.23 9.27
C TYR A 29 -4.14 1.44 8.81
N PHE A 30 -4.07 0.10 8.84
CA PHE A 30 -5.15 -0.80 8.46
C PHE A 30 -5.69 -0.53 7.04
N ASN A 31 -4.83 -0.07 6.13
CA ASN A 31 -5.20 0.31 4.76
C ASN A 31 -4.31 -0.28 3.66
N GLU A 32 -3.33 -1.14 4.00
CA GLU A 32 -2.42 -1.76 3.02
C GLU A 32 -3.18 -2.48 1.91
N VAL A 33 -4.25 -3.23 2.23
CA VAL A 33 -5.10 -3.89 1.22
C VAL A 33 -5.69 -2.89 0.22
N ALA A 34 -6.21 -1.76 0.70
CA ALA A 34 -6.78 -0.75 -0.19
C ALA A 34 -5.69 -0.03 -1.01
N VAL A 35 -4.48 0.13 -0.48
CA VAL A 35 -3.32 0.65 -1.22
C VAL A 35 -2.87 -0.33 -2.30
N GLY A 36 -2.78 -1.62 -1.97
CA GLY A 36 -2.46 -2.71 -2.89
C GLY A 36 -3.46 -2.80 -4.03
N GLU A 37 -4.75 -2.89 -3.72
CA GLU A 37 -5.85 -2.89 -4.69
C GLU A 37 -5.80 -1.66 -5.62
N GLY A 38 -5.71 -0.44 -5.06
CA GLY A 38 -5.65 0.78 -5.86
C GLY A 38 -4.38 0.89 -6.72
N GLY A 39 -3.24 0.36 -6.23
CA GLY A 39 -2.02 0.24 -7.01
C GLY A 39 -2.15 -0.74 -8.17
N HIS A 40 -2.78 -1.89 -7.95
CA HIS A 40 -3.08 -2.88 -8.99
C HIS A 40 -4.03 -2.31 -10.05
N GLU A 41 -5.10 -1.62 -9.64
CA GLU A 41 -6.02 -0.93 -10.54
C GLU A 41 -5.28 0.10 -11.42
N ALA A 42 -4.44 0.95 -10.81
CA ALA A 42 -3.66 1.93 -11.56
C ALA A 42 -2.68 1.31 -12.56
N ILE A 43 -2.08 0.17 -12.22
CA ILE A 43 -1.20 -0.58 -13.14
C ILE A 43 -2.03 -1.20 -14.28
N ALA A 44 -3.16 -1.82 -13.97
CA ALA A 44 -4.04 -2.44 -14.95
C ALA A 44 -4.60 -1.43 -15.97
N ASP A 45 -4.91 -0.22 -15.50
CA ASP A 45 -5.36 0.90 -16.33
C ASP A 45 -4.24 1.55 -17.15
N GLY A 46 -2.98 1.16 -16.93
CA GLY A 46 -1.81 1.73 -17.60
C GLY A 46 -1.43 3.13 -17.12
N LEU A 47 -1.94 3.57 -15.96
CA LEU A 47 -1.62 4.88 -15.38
C LEU A 47 -0.15 4.96 -14.92
N VAL A 48 0.40 3.86 -14.40
CA VAL A 48 1.80 3.70 -13.97
C VAL A 48 2.28 2.27 -14.20
N ARG A 49 3.59 2.07 -14.33
CA ARG A 49 4.22 0.74 -14.23
C ARG A 49 4.68 0.46 -12.79
N ARG A 50 4.81 -0.82 -12.41
CA ARG A 50 5.21 -1.19 -11.03
C ARG A 50 6.55 -0.55 -10.65
N GLU A 51 7.52 -0.54 -11.55
CA GLU A 51 8.86 0.02 -11.32
C GLU A 51 8.88 1.56 -11.22
N GLU A 52 7.79 2.23 -11.58
CA GLU A 52 7.66 3.68 -11.43
C GLU A 52 7.17 4.07 -10.03
N VAL A 53 6.65 3.13 -9.24
CA VAL A 53 6.07 3.39 -7.92
C VAL A 53 6.96 2.82 -6.82
N PHE A 54 7.25 3.66 -5.82
CA PHE A 54 7.92 3.28 -4.59
C PHE A 54 6.90 3.22 -3.44
N ILE A 55 6.64 2.04 -2.90
CA ILE A 55 5.70 1.85 -1.78
C ILE A 55 6.51 1.53 -0.53
N THR A 56 6.30 2.32 0.53
CA THR A 56 6.91 2.11 1.85
C THR A 56 5.86 1.59 2.82
N SER A 57 6.18 0.56 3.59
CA SER A 57 5.40 0.14 4.76
C SER A 57 6.28 0.08 6.02
N LYS A 58 5.65 -0.09 7.18
CA LYS A 58 6.28 -0.04 8.49
C LYS A 58 5.75 -1.16 9.37
N LEU A 59 6.67 -1.87 10.01
CA LEU A 59 6.36 -2.81 11.08
C LEU A 59 5.85 -2.07 12.32
N PHE A 60 4.82 -2.62 12.95
CA PHE A 60 4.35 -2.15 14.25
C PHE A 60 5.29 -2.70 15.36
N PRO A 61 5.40 -2.06 16.54
CA PRO A 61 6.37 -2.48 17.57
C PRO A 61 6.28 -3.95 18.00
N GLN A 62 5.09 -4.54 17.95
CA GLN A 62 4.83 -5.95 18.26
C GLN A 62 5.54 -6.90 17.27
N SER A 63 5.86 -6.42 16.08
CA SER A 63 6.53 -7.17 15.03
C SER A 63 8.05 -7.10 15.11
N TYR A 64 8.65 -6.32 16.03
CA TYR A 64 10.11 -6.17 16.08
C TYR A 64 10.91 -7.45 16.40
N PRO A 65 10.41 -8.44 17.16
CA PRO A 65 11.11 -9.72 17.30
C PRO A 65 11.33 -10.39 15.95
N TYR A 66 12.54 -10.88 15.67
CA TYR A 66 12.96 -11.34 14.34
C TYR A 66 11.99 -12.31 13.66
N GLU A 67 11.56 -13.37 14.35
CA GLU A 67 10.63 -14.35 13.77
C GLU A 67 9.26 -13.76 13.43
N GLN A 68 8.81 -12.76 14.20
CA GLN A 68 7.57 -12.06 13.94
C GLN A 68 7.74 -11.04 12.80
N ALA A 69 8.88 -10.34 12.75
CA ALA A 69 9.21 -9.39 11.71
C ALA A 69 9.17 -10.05 10.32
N VAL A 70 9.79 -11.23 10.19
CA VAL A 70 9.78 -11.98 8.92
C VAL A 70 8.35 -12.28 8.47
N LYS A 71 7.53 -12.83 9.38
CA LYS A 71 6.13 -13.18 9.08
C LYS A 71 5.29 -11.94 8.71
N ASP A 72 5.49 -10.83 9.42
CA ASP A 72 4.70 -9.62 9.21
C ASP A 72 5.14 -8.85 7.95
N ILE A 73 6.41 -8.96 7.55
CA ILE A 73 6.89 -8.48 6.24
C ILE A 73 6.17 -9.25 5.13
N ASP A 74 6.18 -10.59 5.18
CA ASP A 74 5.49 -11.41 4.18
C ASP A 74 4.00 -11.09 4.14
N ALA A 75 3.36 -10.95 5.31
CA ALA A 75 1.96 -10.57 5.39
C ALA A 75 1.69 -9.17 4.83
N THR A 76 2.60 -8.20 4.98
CA THR A 76 2.51 -6.87 4.33
C THR A 76 2.63 -6.98 2.81
N LEU A 77 3.47 -7.88 2.29
CA LEU A 77 3.64 -8.09 0.84
C LEU A 77 2.43 -8.80 0.20
N GLU A 78 1.69 -9.60 0.97
CA GLU A 78 0.46 -10.29 0.52
C GLU A 78 -0.79 -9.39 0.49
N ARG A 79 -0.77 -8.27 1.23
CA ARG A 79 -1.89 -7.31 1.30
C ARG A 79 -1.86 -6.32 0.14
#